data_AF-A0A7U9QW31-F1
#
_entry.id   AF-A0A7U9QW31-F1
#
_cell.length_a   1.000
_cell.length_b   1.000
_cell.length_c   1.000
_cell.angle_alpha   90.00
_cell.angle_beta   90.00
_cell.angle_gamma   90.00
#
_symmetry.space_group_name_H-M   'P 1'
#
loop_
_entity.id
_entity.type
_entity.pdbx_description
1 polymer ?
#
loop_
_entity_poly.entity_id
_entity_poly.type
_entity_poly.pdbx_seq_one_letter_code
_entity_poly.pdbx_strand_id
1 'polypeptide(L)'
;MHDDYRIQYLKEHIRQMKICVEEGIPVIGYTSWGCIDIVSAGTSERSKRYGYIYVDCDDYGKGTWKRYRKDSFYWYKKVIASNGEEL
;
A
#
# COMPACT_ATOMS: atom_id res chain seq x y z
N MET A 1 5.19 6.20 10.99
CA MET A 1 3.87 6.77 10.66
C MET A 1 2.94 5.59 10.71
N HIS A 2 2.16 5.48 11.78
CA HIS A 2 1.43 4.26 12.10
C HIS A 2 0.17 4.15 11.24
N ASP A 3 0.11 3.11 10.41
CA ASP A 3 -0.96 2.88 9.45
C ASP A 3 -1.41 1.42 9.43
N ASP A 4 -1.58 0.84 10.62
CA ASP A 4 -1.95 -0.57 10.83
C ASP A 4 -3.22 -0.97 10.08
N TYR A 5 -4.18 -0.05 9.93
CA TYR A 5 -5.40 -0.31 9.15
C TYR A 5 -5.09 -0.69 7.69
N ARG A 6 -4.06 -0.09 7.09
CA ARG A 6 -3.62 -0.39 5.71
C ARG A 6 -2.95 -1.75 5.66
N ILE A 7 -2.13 -2.07 6.66
CA ILE A 7 -1.50 -3.38 6.81
C ILE A 7 -2.59 -4.46 6.90
N GLN A 8 -3.57 -4.29 7.78
CA GLN A 8 -4.66 -5.27 7.93
C GLN A 8 -5.50 -5.42 6.65
N TYR A 9 -5.85 -4.30 6.00
CA TYR A 9 -6.58 -4.33 4.74
C TYR A 9 -5.84 -5.14 3.67
N LEU A 10 -4.56 -4.85 3.45
CA LEU A 10 -3.77 -5.53 2.42
C LEU A 10 -3.48 -6.99 2.78
N LYS A 11 -3.20 -7.26 4.07
CA LYS A 11 -2.98 -8.61 4.59
C LYS A 11 -4.14 -9.54 4.25
N GLU A 12 -5.37 -9.09 4.50
CA GLU A 12 -6.55 -9.91 4.21
C GLU A 12 -6.72 -10.16 2.70
N HIS A 13 -6.51 -9.14 1.86
CA HIS A 13 -6.62 -9.31 0.40
C HIS A 13 -5.54 -10.23 -0.16
N ILE A 14 -4.30 -10.13 0.32
CA ILE A 14 -3.20 -10.99 -0.11
C ILE A 14 -3.44 -12.44 0.36
N ARG A 15 -4.04 -12.64 1.55
CA ARG A 15 -4.44 -13.96 2.02
C ARG A 15 -5.46 -14.61 1.08
N GLN A 16 -6.49 -13.86 0.64
CA GLN A 16 -7.47 -14.38 -0.31
C GLN A 16 -6.83 -14.68 -1.68
N MET A 17 -5.89 -13.83 -2.13
CA MET A 17 -5.13 -14.11 -3.36
C MET A 17 -4.29 -15.38 -3.25
N LYS A 18 -3.67 -15.65 -2.10
CA LYS A 18 -2.93 -16.90 -1.85
C LYS A 18 -3.83 -18.13 -2.02
N ILE A 19 -5.06 -18.07 -1.49
CA ILE A 19 -6.06 -19.14 -1.68
C ILE A 19 -6.36 -19.36 -3.16
N CYS A 20 -6.57 -18.29 -3.95
CA CYS A 20 -6.80 -18.42 -5.39
C CYS A 20 -5.63 -19.13 -6.11
N VAL A 21 -4.39 -18.81 -5.74
CA VAL A 21 -3.19 -19.47 -6.30
C VAL A 21 -3.14 -20.94 -5.90
N GLU A 22 -3.47 -21.27 -4.65
CA GLU A 22 -3.54 -22.66 -4.15
C GLU A 22 -4.63 -23.48 -4.84
N GLU A 23 -5.74 -22.85 -5.24
CA GLU A 23 -6.81 -23.46 -6.05
C GLU A 23 -6.46 -23.59 -7.54
N GLY A 24 -5.24 -23.19 -7.94
CA GLY A 24 -4.73 -23.32 -9.31
C GLY A 24 -5.13 -22.20 -10.26
N ILE A 25 -5.68 -21.09 -9.76
CA ILE A 25 -6.00 -19.92 -10.58
C ILE A 25 -4.69 -19.21 -10.97
N PRO A 26 -4.46 -18.96 -12.28
CA PRO A 26 -3.23 -18.31 -12.73
C PRO A 26 -3.23 -16.81 -12.36
N VAL A 27 -2.43 -16.44 -11.36
CA VAL A 27 -2.20 -15.06 -10.94
C VAL A 27 -0.77 -14.65 -11.26
N ILE A 28 -0.59 -13.63 -12.11
CA ILE A 28 0.74 -13.16 -12.55
C ILE A 28 1.42 -12.31 -11.48
N GLY A 29 0.65 -11.60 -10.65
CA GLY A 29 1.19 -10.79 -9.56
C GLY A 29 0.16 -9.85 -8.94
N TYR A 30 0.61 -9.05 -7.97
CA TYR A 30 -0.19 -8.08 -7.23
C TYR A 30 0.51 -6.73 -7.18
N THR A 31 -0.18 -5.66 -7.61
CA THR A 31 0.34 -4.29 -7.60
C THR A 31 -0.58 -3.39 -6.81
N SER A 32 -0.12 -2.94 -5.63
CA SER A 32 -0.89 -2.04 -4.79
C SER A 32 -1.05 -0.66 -5.44
N TRP A 33 -2.29 -0.16 -5.47
CA TRP A 33 -2.61 1.15 -6.01
C TRP A 33 -1.97 2.28 -5.18
N GLY A 34 -1.36 3.24 -5.87
CA GLY A 34 -0.82 4.44 -5.23
C GLY A 34 0.21 4.12 -4.17
N CYS A 35 1.22 3.29 -4.48
CA CYS A 35 2.28 2.86 -3.55
C CYS A 35 3.05 4.02 -2.88
N ILE A 36 3.02 5.21 -3.48
CA ILE A 36 3.38 6.51 -2.92
C ILE A 36 2.12 7.39 -2.88
N ASP A 37 1.98 8.24 -1.87
CA ASP A 37 0.82 9.15 -1.79
C ASP A 37 0.72 10.06 -3.05
N ILE A 38 -0.40 9.94 -3.75
CA ILE A 38 -0.76 10.67 -4.97
C ILE A 38 -2.03 11.50 -4.77
N VAL A 39 -2.40 12.29 -5.78
CA VAL A 39 -3.74 12.90 -5.86
C VAL A 39 -4.74 11.81 -6.24
N SER A 40 -5.82 11.69 -5.48
CA SER A 40 -6.88 10.71 -5.74
C SER A 40 -7.67 11.06 -7.01
N ALA A 41 -8.09 10.04 -7.76
CA ALA A 41 -8.79 10.27 -9.03
C ALA A 41 -10.22 10.81 -8.86
N GLY A 42 -10.95 10.36 -7.82
CA GLY A 42 -12.37 10.69 -7.67
C GLY A 42 -12.63 12.09 -7.10
N THR A 43 -11.87 12.50 -6.09
CA THR A 43 -12.09 13.75 -5.36
C THR A 43 -10.97 14.77 -5.56
N SER A 44 -9.90 14.42 -6.29
CA SER A 44 -8.71 15.26 -6.45
C SER A 44 -8.03 15.65 -5.14
N GLU A 45 -8.15 14.79 -4.12
CA GLU A 45 -7.57 14.99 -2.78
C GLU A 45 -6.23 14.28 -2.60
N ARG A 46 -5.31 14.87 -1.82
CA ARG A 46 -4.10 14.26 -1.23
C ARG A 46 -4.33 13.82 0.22
N SER A 47 -5.33 14.35 0.90
CA SER A 47 -5.72 13.96 2.26
C SER A 47 -6.18 12.51 2.33
N LYS A 48 -6.80 11.99 1.27
CA LYS A 48 -7.06 10.55 1.06
C LYS A 48 -5.79 9.84 0.58
N ARG A 49 -5.09 9.18 1.51
CA ARG A 49 -3.76 8.61 1.28
C ARG A 49 -3.79 7.09 1.07
N TYR A 50 -2.98 6.62 0.12
CA TYR A 50 -2.91 5.20 -0.27
C TYR A 50 -1.55 4.57 0.00
N GLY A 51 -0.47 5.34 -0.08
CA GLY A 51 0.87 4.79 -0.24
C GLY A 51 1.48 4.24 1.02
N TYR A 52 2.51 3.44 0.82
CA TYR A 52 3.50 3.07 1.83
C TYR A 52 4.48 4.22 2.09
N ILE A 53 4.58 5.13 1.14
CA ILE A 53 5.42 6.32 1.19
C ILE A 53 4.52 7.54 1.34
N TYR A 54 4.62 8.20 2.48
CA TYR A 54 3.99 9.49 2.73
C TYR A 54 4.70 10.59 1.93
N VAL A 55 3.91 11.49 1.34
CA VAL A 55 4.39 12.72 0.71
C VAL A 55 3.84 13.90 1.50
N ASP A 56 4.74 14.75 1.99
CA ASP A 56 4.41 15.98 2.72
C ASP A 56 3.90 17.06 1.75
N CYS A 57 2.62 16.95 1.43
CA CYS A 57 1.87 17.88 0.59
C CYS A 57 0.37 17.73 0.95
N ASP A 58 -0.30 18.85 1.20
CA ASP A 58 -1.73 18.94 1.48
C ASP A 58 -2.56 19.17 0.20
N ASP A 59 -3.89 19.23 0.35
CA ASP A 59 -4.83 19.40 -0.77
C ASP A 59 -4.66 20.73 -1.53
N TYR A 60 -4.01 21.72 -0.91
CA TYR A 60 -3.73 23.03 -1.50
C TYR A 60 -2.32 23.14 -2.07
N GLY A 61 -1.58 22.04 -2.13
CA GLY A 61 -0.21 21.99 -2.66
C GLY A 61 0.85 22.52 -1.69
N LYS A 62 0.52 22.72 -0.41
CA LYS A 62 1.46 23.19 0.61
C LYS A 62 2.13 22.02 1.31
N GLY A 63 3.44 22.14 1.53
CA GLY A 63 4.26 21.12 2.19
C GLY A 63 5.68 21.11 1.66
N THR A 64 6.57 20.33 2.27
CA THR A 64 7.98 20.25 1.87
C THR A 64 8.24 19.31 0.70
N TRP A 65 7.22 18.56 0.26
CA TRP A 65 7.31 17.48 -0.73
C TRP A 65 8.28 16.36 -0.35
N LYS A 66 8.76 16.31 0.90
CA LYS A 66 9.61 15.22 1.39
C LYS A 66 8.83 13.92 1.45
N ARG A 67 9.56 12.82 1.27
CA ARG A 67 9.02 11.45 1.28
C ARG A 67 9.41 10.76 2.57
N TYR A 68 8.46 10.07 3.19
CA TYR A 68 8.69 9.37 4.45
C TYR A 68 8.10 7.96 4.37
N ARG A 69 8.84 6.98 4.88
CA ARG A 69 8.39 5.58 4.92
C ARG A 69 7.37 5.43 6.05
N LYS A 70 6.18 4.91 5.74
CA LYS A 70 5.18 4.50 6.73
C LYS A 70 5.54 3.11 7.26
N ASP A 71 4.83 2.65 8.28
CA ASP A 71 5.13 1.34 8.87
C ASP A 71 4.79 0.21 7.88
N SER A 72 3.70 0.40 7.12
CA SER A 72 3.32 -0.45 5.98
C SER A 72 4.42 -0.59 4.91
N PHE A 73 5.37 0.35 4.80
CA PHE A 73 6.53 0.20 3.90
C PHE A 73 7.41 -0.97 4.29
N TYR A 74 7.75 -1.06 5.58
CA TYR A 74 8.63 -2.12 6.08
C TYR A 74 7.90 -3.45 6.10
N TRP A 75 6.61 -3.44 6.44
CA TRP A 75 5.74 -4.60 6.33
C TRP A 75 5.69 -5.13 4.89
N TYR A 76 5.36 -4.28 3.90
CA TYR A 76 5.22 -4.72 2.51
C TYR A 76 6.56 -5.16 1.90
N LYS A 77 7.68 -4.53 2.31
CA LYS A 77 9.03 -5.02 1.98
C LYS A 77 9.23 -6.46 2.45
N LYS A 78 8.80 -6.78 3.67
CA LYS A 78 8.92 -8.12 4.25
C LYS A 78 8.05 -9.14 3.49
N VAL A 79 6.79 -8.78 3.21
CA VAL A 79 5.87 -9.59 2.40
C VAL A 79 6.50 -9.96 1.04
N ILE A 80 7.06 -8.99 0.33
CA ILE A 80 7.72 -9.24 -0.97
C ILE A 80 8.94 -10.14 -0.79
N ALA A 81 9.80 -9.86 0.19
CA ALA A 81 11.03 -10.64 0.43
C ALA A 81 10.74 -12.10 0.82
N SER A 82 9.63 -12.35 1.52
CA SER A 82 9.18 -13.69 1.88
C SER A 82 8.28 -14.33 0.83
N ASN A 83 8.09 -13.71 -0.33
CA ASN A 83 7.13 -14.13 -1.35
C ASN A 83 5.72 -14.44 -0.79
N GLY A 84 5.23 -13.61 0.13
CA GLY A 84 3.92 -13.76 0.75
C GLY A 84 3.81 -14.75 1.91
N GLU A 85 4.91 -15.37 2.36
CA GLU A 85 4.88 -16.24 3.55
C GLU A 85 4.76 -15.46 4.88
N GLU A 86 5.32 -14.25 4.95
CA GLU A 86 5.24 -13.39 6.13
C GLU A 86 4.28 -12.21 5.89
N LEU A 87 2.99 -12.42 6.22
CA LEU A 87 1.92 -11.41 6.19
C LEU A 87 1.62 -10.81 7.57
#